data_AF-A0A842I5J2-F1
#
_entry.id   AF-A0A842I5J2-F1
#
_cell.length_a   1.000
_cell.length_b   1.000
_cell.length_c   1.000
_cell.angle_alpha   90.00
_cell.angle_beta   90.00
_cell.angle_gamma   90.00
#
_symmetry.space_group_name_H-M   'P 1'
#
loop_
_entity.id
_entity.type
_entity.pdbx_description
1 polymer ?
#
loop_
_entity_poly.entity_id
_entity_poly.type
_entity_poly.pdbx_seq_one_letter_code
_entity_poly.pdbx_strand_id
1 'polypeptide(L)'
;MTHRIPNVLSRTLVLAASLALAAASPGFSANATVSVSGDSTPSDCGAAKKADYAIELAGSLSGCWATFISHYNCQEMNGFSLYTEIGREEFEGKLEGEAVTFDTTYTFTGLFPTGSCPAPAAEKEIVGGCIHYLSGTGLTGLMRFYDVMSGDAAPHYFYEGHITRN
;
A
#
# COMPACT_ATOMS: atom_id res chain seq x y z
N MET A 1 -78.76 -20.67 -36.21
CA MET A 1 -78.14 -20.47 -34.89
C MET A 1 -76.75 -19.91 -35.11
N THR A 2 -76.56 -18.61 -34.82
CA THR A 2 -75.55 -18.06 -33.86
C THR A 2 -74.11 -18.03 -34.38
N HIS A 3 -73.29 -16.97 -34.30
CA HIS A 3 -73.40 -15.59 -33.81
C HIS A 3 -72.07 -14.85 -34.15
N ARG A 4 -72.14 -13.52 -34.36
CA ARG A 4 -71.23 -12.44 -33.89
C ARG A 4 -69.76 -12.29 -34.36
N ILE A 5 -69.57 -11.19 -35.11
CA ILE A 5 -68.63 -10.03 -35.05
C ILE A 5 -67.70 -9.85 -33.79
N PRO A 6 -66.78 -8.84 -33.79
CA PRO A 6 -65.31 -8.87 -33.92
C PRO A 6 -64.59 -8.55 -32.58
N ASN A 7 -63.26 -8.37 -32.55
CA ASN A 7 -62.54 -7.27 -31.87
C ASN A 7 -61.03 -7.61 -31.62
N VAL A 8 -60.07 -6.78 -32.07
CA VAL A 8 -59.44 -5.60 -31.41
C VAL A 8 -58.20 -6.00 -30.58
N LEU A 9 -57.28 -5.03 -30.49
CA LEU A 9 -56.15 -4.91 -29.55
C LEU A 9 -54.87 -5.65 -29.94
N SER A 10 -53.68 -5.10 -29.79
CA SER A 10 -53.25 -3.74 -29.46
C SER A 10 -51.73 -3.73 -29.63
N ARG A 11 -51.18 -2.55 -29.95
CA ARG A 11 -49.75 -2.26 -29.99
C ARG A 11 -49.07 -2.60 -28.66
N THR A 12 -47.83 -3.07 -28.69
CA THR A 12 -46.87 -2.73 -27.63
C THR A 12 -45.45 -2.75 -28.21
N LEU A 13 -44.92 -1.55 -28.46
CA LEU A 13 -43.50 -1.32 -28.71
C LEU A 13 -42.83 -1.33 -27.33
N VAL A 14 -42.00 -2.34 -27.04
CA VAL A 14 -41.24 -2.38 -25.79
C VAL A 14 -39.97 -1.56 -26.01
N LEU A 15 -39.96 -0.34 -25.46
CA LEU A 15 -38.77 0.50 -25.35
C LEU A 15 -37.95 -0.03 -24.17
N ALA A 16 -36.85 -0.74 -24.46
CA ALA A 16 -35.88 -1.12 -23.45
C ALA A 16 -35.04 0.11 -23.08
N ALA A 17 -35.35 0.74 -21.95
CA ALA A 17 -34.53 1.79 -21.36
C ALA A 17 -33.35 1.13 -20.63
N SER A 18 -32.17 1.19 -21.24
CA SER A 18 -30.91 0.81 -20.60
C SER A 18 -30.58 1.82 -19.50
N LEU A 19 -30.90 1.50 -18.24
CA LEU A 19 -30.38 2.25 -17.10
C LEU A 19 -28.87 1.98 -17.00
N ALA A 20 -28.06 2.93 -17.45
CA ALA A 20 -26.66 2.99 -17.07
C ALA A 20 -26.59 3.40 -15.59
N LEU A 21 -26.41 2.42 -14.69
CA LEU A 21 -25.91 2.70 -13.35
C LEU A 21 -24.46 3.16 -13.50
N ALA A 22 -24.25 4.47 -13.55
CA ALA A 22 -22.96 5.04 -13.19
C ALA A 22 -22.75 4.73 -11.70
N ALA A 23 -21.95 3.69 -11.42
CA ALA A 23 -21.45 3.47 -10.07
C ALA A 23 -20.61 4.69 -9.72
N ALA A 24 -21.16 5.57 -8.89
CA ALA A 24 -20.36 6.56 -8.20
C ALA A 24 -19.42 5.77 -7.28
N SER A 25 -18.17 5.59 -7.71
CA SER A 25 -17.12 5.19 -6.78
C SER A 25 -17.15 6.20 -5.63
N PRO A 26 -17.16 5.78 -4.36
CA PRO A 26 -17.10 6.70 -3.24
C PRO A 26 -15.79 7.48 -3.33
N GLY A 27 -15.86 8.69 -3.90
CA GLY A 27 -14.73 9.59 -3.99
C GLY A 27 -14.45 10.16 -2.61
N PHE A 28 -13.20 10.07 -2.17
CA PHE A 28 -12.75 10.67 -0.91
C PHE A 28 -12.90 12.18 -0.92
N SER A 29 -13.52 12.75 0.13
CA SER A 29 -13.59 14.21 0.29
C SER A 29 -12.24 14.79 0.70
N ALA A 30 -12.00 16.06 0.35
CA ALA A 30 -10.89 16.82 0.93
C ALA A 30 -11.01 16.83 2.48
N ASN A 31 -9.87 16.81 3.18
CA ASN A 31 -9.72 16.66 4.63
C ASN A 31 -10.20 15.34 5.24
N ALA A 32 -10.51 14.33 4.42
CA ALA A 32 -10.79 13.00 4.94
C ALA A 32 -9.50 12.31 5.39
N THR A 33 -9.51 11.78 6.62
CA THR A 33 -8.47 10.89 7.14
C THR A 33 -8.96 9.45 7.06
N VAL A 34 -8.15 8.58 6.45
CA VAL A 34 -8.40 7.13 6.36
C VAL A 34 -7.39 6.38 7.19
N SER A 35 -7.83 5.25 7.75
CA SER A 35 -6.90 4.26 8.28
C SER A 35 -6.48 3.33 7.15
N VAL A 36 -5.18 3.08 7.05
CA VAL A 36 -4.62 2.16 6.06
C VAL A 36 -3.98 0.99 6.78
N SER A 37 -4.14 -0.21 6.24
CA SER A 37 -3.42 -1.39 6.71
C SER A 37 -3.32 -2.45 5.63
N GLY A 38 -2.36 -3.34 5.76
CA GLY A 38 -2.19 -4.44 4.83
C GLY A 38 -0.91 -5.22 5.05
N ASP A 39 -0.59 -6.02 4.03
CA ASP A 39 0.61 -6.84 3.94
C ASP A 39 1.48 -6.33 2.78
N SER A 40 2.73 -6.76 2.76
CA SER A 40 3.65 -6.45 1.69
C SER A 40 4.64 -7.57 1.45
N THR A 41 5.14 -7.66 0.21
CA THR A 41 6.10 -8.69 -0.19
C THR A 41 7.21 -8.08 -1.03
N PRO A 42 8.45 -8.60 -0.94
CA PRO A 42 9.54 -8.19 -1.83
C PRO A 42 9.16 -8.20 -3.31
N SER A 43 9.61 -7.20 -4.07
CA SER A 43 9.29 -7.02 -5.48
C SER A 43 10.36 -6.24 -6.23
N ASP A 44 10.40 -6.40 -7.55
CA ASP A 44 11.27 -5.64 -8.45
C ASP A 44 10.60 -4.38 -9.03
N CYS A 45 9.43 -3.98 -8.51
CA CYS A 45 8.64 -2.87 -9.07
C CYS A 45 9.37 -1.52 -9.10
N GLY A 46 10.36 -1.33 -8.21
CA GLY A 46 11.21 -0.13 -8.15
C GLY A 46 12.45 -0.17 -9.07
N ALA A 47 12.69 -1.26 -9.81
CA ALA A 47 13.94 -1.47 -10.54
C ALA A 47 14.22 -0.38 -11.60
N ALA A 48 13.19 0.08 -12.31
CA ALA A 48 13.31 1.15 -13.30
C ALA A 48 13.78 2.49 -12.70
N LYS A 49 13.47 2.71 -11.42
CA LYS A 49 13.86 3.90 -10.65
C LYS A 49 15.19 3.75 -9.94
N LYS A 50 15.81 2.55 -10.00
CA LYS A 50 17.03 2.19 -9.25
C LYS A 50 16.86 2.35 -7.74
N ALA A 51 15.71 1.94 -7.22
CA ALA A 51 15.49 1.81 -5.79
C ALA A 51 16.50 0.80 -5.18
N ASP A 52 16.89 1.02 -3.92
CA ASP A 52 17.77 0.09 -3.20
C ASP A 52 17.05 -1.24 -2.93
N TYR A 53 15.76 -1.16 -2.61
CA TYR A 53 14.81 -2.28 -2.60
C TYR A 53 13.40 -1.79 -2.87
N ALA A 54 12.49 -2.72 -3.18
CA ALA A 54 11.08 -2.43 -3.35
C ALA A 54 10.20 -3.58 -2.85
N ILE A 55 8.97 -3.22 -2.50
CA ILE A 55 7.93 -4.14 -2.05
C ILE A 55 6.62 -3.81 -2.78
N GLU A 56 5.78 -4.81 -2.97
CA GLU A 56 4.38 -4.62 -3.37
C GLU A 56 3.52 -4.60 -2.12
N LEU A 57 2.66 -3.59 -1.99
CA LEU A 57 1.65 -3.53 -0.94
C LEU A 57 0.35 -4.21 -1.40
N ALA A 58 -0.33 -4.85 -0.47
CA ALA A 58 -1.68 -5.39 -0.64
C ALA A 58 -2.54 -5.06 0.59
N GLY A 59 -3.73 -4.50 0.39
CA GLY A 59 -4.63 -4.09 1.48
C GLY A 59 -5.34 -2.77 1.15
N SER A 60 -5.40 -1.86 2.13
CA SER A 60 -5.92 -0.49 1.91
C SER A 60 -5.12 0.28 0.87
N LEU A 61 -3.81 0.01 0.80
CA LEU A 61 -2.92 0.41 -0.27
C LEU A 61 -2.57 -0.81 -1.11
N SER A 62 -2.61 -0.65 -2.43
CA SER A 62 -2.14 -1.68 -3.36
C SER A 62 -1.25 -1.08 -4.44
N GLY A 63 -0.02 -1.56 -4.57
CA GLY A 63 0.92 -1.09 -5.58
C GLY A 63 2.36 -1.04 -5.08
N CYS A 64 3.20 -0.37 -5.87
CA CYS A 64 4.64 -0.39 -5.67
C CYS A 64 5.08 0.60 -4.61
N TRP A 65 5.91 0.13 -3.68
CA TRP A 65 6.62 0.93 -2.69
C TRP A 65 8.12 0.78 -2.91
N ALA A 66 8.76 1.83 -3.41
CA ALA A 66 10.16 1.84 -3.79
C ALA A 66 10.99 2.65 -2.78
N THR A 67 12.02 2.03 -2.21
CA THR A 67 12.82 2.61 -1.12
C THR A 67 14.19 3.09 -1.61
N PHE A 68 14.61 4.27 -1.14
CA PHE A 68 15.89 4.89 -1.44
C PHE A 68 16.61 5.26 -0.15
N ILE A 69 17.64 4.49 0.17
CA ILE A 69 18.48 4.61 1.35
C ILE A 69 19.40 5.82 1.18
N SER A 70 19.33 6.77 2.11
CA SER A 70 20.24 7.92 2.12
C SER A 70 21.42 7.70 3.05
N HIS A 71 21.14 7.20 4.26
CA HIS A 71 22.17 6.91 5.26
C HIS A 71 21.77 5.68 6.05
N TYR A 72 22.77 4.87 6.41
CA TYR A 72 22.61 3.79 7.36
C TYR A 72 23.79 3.76 8.33
N ASN A 73 23.56 3.15 9.49
CA ASN A 73 24.57 2.84 10.47
C ASN A 73 24.33 1.43 11.00
N CYS A 74 25.42 0.67 11.16
CA CYS A 74 25.39 -0.63 11.81
C CYS A 74 26.42 -0.64 12.93
N GLN A 75 25.98 -0.92 14.14
CA GLN A 75 26.84 -0.97 15.32
C GLN A 75 26.66 -2.28 16.08
N GLU A 76 27.78 -2.93 16.42
CA GLU A 76 27.79 -4.02 17.39
C GLU A 76 27.49 -3.48 18.80
N MET A 77 26.50 -4.08 19.44
CA MET A 77 26.05 -3.80 20.81
C MET A 77 26.28 -5.03 21.69
N ASN A 78 26.04 -4.92 22.99
CA ASN A 78 26.17 -6.05 23.92
C ASN A 78 25.12 -7.13 23.64
N GLY A 79 25.44 -8.08 22.76
CA GLY A 79 24.63 -9.26 22.44
C GLY A 79 23.77 -9.16 21.17
N PHE A 80 23.93 -8.12 20.36
CA PHE A 80 23.23 -7.94 19.08
C PHE A 80 23.93 -6.91 18.20
N SER A 81 23.61 -6.86 16.91
CA SER A 81 23.97 -5.77 15.99
C SER A 81 22.75 -4.86 15.81
N LEU A 82 22.91 -3.56 16.07
CA LEU A 82 21.86 -2.56 15.83
C LEU A 82 22.07 -1.95 14.45
N TYR A 83 21.04 -2.02 13.61
CA TYR A 83 20.99 -1.35 12.32
C TYR A 83 19.95 -0.24 12.33
N THR A 84 20.33 0.92 11.81
CA THR A 84 19.42 2.05 11.61
C THR A 84 19.61 2.61 10.22
N GLU A 85 18.51 2.94 9.56
CA GLU A 85 18.51 3.47 8.20
C GLU A 85 17.53 4.64 8.10
N ILE A 86 17.90 5.64 7.33
CA ILE A 86 17.04 6.77 6.96
C ILE A 86 17.08 6.97 5.45
N GLY A 87 15.94 7.35 4.90
CA GLY A 87 15.82 7.58 3.48
C GLY A 87 14.48 8.16 3.10
N ARG A 88 14.16 7.97 1.83
CA ARG A 88 12.87 8.35 1.25
C ARG A 88 12.27 7.17 0.51
N GLU A 89 10.96 7.18 0.36
CA GLU A 89 10.26 6.17 -0.45
C GLU A 89 9.30 6.85 -1.42
N GLU A 90 9.01 6.14 -2.50
CA GLU A 90 8.00 6.52 -3.48
C GLU A 90 6.92 5.44 -3.55
N PHE A 91 5.67 5.85 -3.38
CA PHE A 91 4.52 4.97 -3.61
C PHE A 91 3.84 5.32 -4.93
N GLU A 92 3.54 4.29 -5.71
CA GLU A 92 2.72 4.36 -6.92
C GLU A 92 1.72 3.20 -6.93
N GLY A 93 0.44 3.52 -6.79
CA GLY A 93 -0.57 2.49 -6.64
C GLY A 93 -1.97 3.04 -6.45
N LYS A 94 -2.73 2.38 -5.58
CA LYS A 94 -4.11 2.73 -5.28
C LYS A 94 -4.33 2.84 -3.78
N LEU A 95 -5.17 3.80 -3.39
CA LEU A 95 -5.76 3.93 -2.06
C LEU A 95 -7.28 3.79 -2.22
N GLU A 96 -7.86 2.77 -1.59
CA GLU A 96 -9.29 2.44 -1.71
C GLU A 96 -9.77 2.33 -3.18
N GLY A 97 -8.89 1.83 -4.05
CA GLY A 97 -9.18 1.64 -5.48
C GLY A 97 -8.92 2.87 -6.36
N GLU A 98 -8.71 4.05 -5.79
CA GLU A 98 -8.33 5.26 -6.54
C GLU A 98 -6.82 5.33 -6.74
N ALA A 99 -6.37 5.67 -7.95
CA ALA A 99 -4.94 5.83 -8.22
C ALA A 99 -4.35 7.00 -7.42
N VAL A 100 -3.24 6.74 -6.73
CA VAL A 100 -2.52 7.74 -5.94
C VAL A 100 -1.01 7.54 -6.06
N THR A 101 -0.29 8.65 -5.87
CA THR A 101 1.17 8.68 -5.74
C THR A 101 1.53 9.58 -4.57
N PHE A 102 2.53 9.20 -3.79
CA PHE A 102 3.07 10.05 -2.74
C PHE A 102 4.51 9.66 -2.41
N ASP A 103 5.22 10.60 -1.81
CA ASP A 103 6.55 10.38 -1.25
C ASP A 103 6.46 10.29 0.28
N THR A 104 7.44 9.60 0.86
CA THR A 104 7.66 9.54 2.30
C THR A 104 9.12 9.86 2.62
N THR A 105 9.35 10.27 3.87
CA THR A 105 10.63 10.04 4.53
C THR A 105 10.45 8.98 5.60
N TYR A 106 11.47 8.13 5.81
CA TYR A 106 11.36 7.07 6.79
C TYR A 106 12.60 6.94 7.66
N THR A 107 12.38 6.26 8.79
CA THR A 107 13.44 5.74 9.65
C THR A 107 13.14 4.29 9.96
N PHE A 108 14.09 3.41 9.63
CA PHE A 108 14.10 2.02 9.99
C PHE A 108 15.01 1.79 11.20
N THR A 109 14.62 0.87 12.07
CA THR A 109 15.49 0.33 13.12
C THR A 109 15.29 -1.16 13.23
N GLY A 110 16.37 -1.92 13.08
CA GLY A 110 16.38 -3.37 13.15
C GLY A 110 17.46 -3.90 14.09
N LEU A 111 17.16 -5.01 14.77
CA LEU A 111 18.11 -5.78 15.57
C LEU A 111 18.49 -7.06 14.83
N PHE A 112 19.78 -7.37 14.80
CA PHE A 112 20.34 -8.53 14.14
C PHE A 112 21.27 -9.32 15.09
N PRO A 113 21.58 -10.59 14.79
CA PRO A 113 22.55 -11.37 15.56
C PRO A 113 23.92 -10.68 15.60
N THR A 114 24.67 -10.82 16.70
CA THR A 114 26.05 -10.31 16.80
C THR A 114 26.92 -10.74 15.62
N GLY A 115 27.73 -9.82 15.12
CA GLY A 115 28.60 -10.03 13.96
C GLY A 115 27.90 -9.83 12.62
N SER A 116 26.70 -9.27 12.59
CA SER A 116 26.00 -8.94 11.35
C SER A 116 26.49 -7.63 10.72
N CYS A 117 27.17 -6.76 11.45
CA CYS A 117 27.72 -5.53 10.88
C CYS A 117 28.95 -5.80 10.00
N PRO A 118 29.21 -4.97 8.96
CA PRO A 118 28.49 -3.73 8.61
C PRO A 118 27.26 -3.92 7.71
N ALA A 119 27.03 -5.14 7.21
CA ALA A 119 26.01 -5.43 6.21
C ALA A 119 25.12 -6.58 6.70
N PRO A 120 24.16 -6.31 7.61
CA PRO A 120 23.26 -7.34 8.11
C PRO A 120 22.41 -7.90 6.96
N ALA A 121 22.22 -9.22 6.97
CA ALA A 121 21.34 -9.88 6.01
C ALA A 121 19.89 -9.75 6.49
N ALA A 122 18.99 -9.24 5.65
CA ALA A 122 17.60 -8.95 6.00
C ALA A 122 16.87 -10.19 6.55
N GLU A 123 17.16 -11.38 6.02
CA GLU A 123 16.59 -12.65 6.50
C GLU A 123 17.04 -13.06 7.91
N LYS A 124 18.02 -12.37 8.49
CA LYS A 124 18.53 -12.59 9.86
C LYS A 124 18.01 -11.59 10.87
N GLU A 125 17.14 -10.68 10.47
CA GLU A 125 16.55 -9.74 11.41
C GLU A 125 15.83 -10.47 12.55
N ILE A 126 16.02 -9.99 13.77
CA ILE A 126 15.37 -10.51 14.99
C ILE A 126 14.05 -9.77 15.21
N VAL A 127 14.10 -8.45 15.06
CA VAL A 127 12.96 -7.54 15.15
C VAL A 127 13.33 -6.24 14.45
N GLY A 128 12.37 -5.69 13.72
CA GLY A 128 12.53 -4.43 13.03
C GLY A 128 11.21 -3.70 12.86
N GLY A 129 11.33 -2.46 12.42
CA GLY A 129 10.18 -1.69 11.97
C GLY A 129 10.58 -0.32 11.49
N CYS A 130 9.68 0.27 10.71
CA CYS A 130 9.87 1.56 10.09
C CYS A 130 8.75 2.52 10.51
N ILE A 131 9.10 3.81 10.60
CA ILE A 131 8.12 4.90 10.68
C ILE A 131 8.27 5.73 9.41
N HIS A 132 7.16 5.96 8.71
CA HIS A 132 7.09 6.66 7.44
C HIS A 132 6.23 7.90 7.59
N TYR A 133 6.79 9.05 7.26
CA TYR A 133 6.10 10.33 7.25
C TYR A 133 5.72 10.64 5.80
N LEU A 134 4.42 10.55 5.48
CA LEU A 134 3.92 10.91 4.16
C LEU A 134 3.93 12.42 4.00
N SER A 135 4.56 12.87 2.93
CA SER A 135 4.52 14.25 2.46
C SER A 135 4.34 14.27 0.95
N GLY A 136 3.15 14.63 0.48
CA GLY A 136 2.84 14.73 -0.94
C GLY A 136 1.87 15.87 -1.24
N THR A 137 1.74 16.22 -2.52
CA THR A 137 0.74 17.21 -2.94
C THR A 137 -0.65 16.61 -2.75
N GLY A 138 -1.44 17.18 -1.83
CA GLY A 138 -2.80 16.72 -1.53
C GLY A 138 -2.87 15.48 -0.63
N LEU A 139 -1.75 14.94 -0.12
CA LEU A 139 -1.72 13.81 0.83
C LEU A 139 -0.68 14.03 1.93
N THR A 140 -1.07 13.80 3.18
CA THR A 140 -0.17 13.74 4.34
C THR A 140 -0.54 12.55 5.21
N GLY A 141 0.38 12.08 6.06
CA GLY A 141 0.08 10.94 6.91
C GLY A 141 1.26 10.42 7.69
N LEU A 142 0.98 9.37 8.45
CA LEU A 142 1.98 8.59 9.16
C LEU A 142 1.64 7.12 9.00
N MET A 143 2.64 6.33 8.60
CA MET A 143 2.54 4.89 8.51
C MET A 143 3.66 4.23 9.32
N ARG A 144 3.42 2.99 9.72
CA ARG A 144 4.41 2.12 10.34
C ARG A 144 4.42 0.79 9.62
N PHE A 145 5.61 0.24 9.43
CA PHE A 145 5.79 -1.14 8.99
C PHE A 145 6.36 -1.92 10.16
N TYR A 146 5.79 -3.11 10.38
CA TYR A 146 6.25 -4.06 11.36
C TYR A 146 6.74 -5.30 10.64
N ASP A 147 7.97 -5.66 10.98
CA ASP A 147 8.63 -6.78 10.33
C ASP A 147 8.24 -8.04 11.10
N VAL A 148 7.44 -8.90 10.47
CA VAL A 148 7.01 -10.15 11.10
C VAL A 148 7.97 -11.25 10.71
N MET A 149 8.92 -11.45 11.60
CA MET A 149 9.91 -12.53 11.55
C MET A 149 9.29 -13.85 12.06
N SER A 150 8.38 -14.45 11.29
CA SER A 150 7.93 -15.83 11.53
C SER A 150 8.43 -16.75 10.42
N GLY A 151 9.33 -17.69 10.75
CA GLY A 151 9.92 -18.63 9.79
C GLY A 151 11.42 -18.39 9.56
N ASP A 152 11.92 -18.74 8.38
CA ASP A 152 13.36 -18.73 8.04
C ASP A 152 13.87 -17.40 7.44
N ALA A 153 13.00 -16.40 7.25
CA ALA A 153 13.30 -15.06 6.72
C ALA A 153 12.18 -14.06 7.06
N ALA A 154 12.37 -12.76 6.77
CA ALA A 154 11.33 -11.72 6.78
C ALA A 154 10.54 -11.78 5.45
N PRO A 155 9.42 -12.50 5.35
CA PRO A 155 8.80 -12.72 4.04
C PRO A 155 7.68 -11.69 3.78
N HIS A 156 7.26 -10.99 4.84
CA HIS A 156 6.05 -10.19 4.94
C HIS A 156 6.25 -9.04 5.91
N TYR A 157 5.88 -7.84 5.49
CA TYR A 157 5.83 -6.68 6.37
C TYR A 157 4.39 -6.20 6.46
N PHE A 158 3.86 -6.14 7.68
CA PHE A 158 2.55 -5.56 7.91
C PHE A 158 2.69 -4.06 8.04
N TYR A 159 1.86 -3.32 7.32
CA TYR A 159 1.79 -1.88 7.50
C TYR A 159 0.47 -1.46 8.13
N GLU A 160 0.52 -0.39 8.89
CA GLU A 160 -0.67 0.32 9.38
C GLU A 160 -0.41 1.83 9.45
N GLY A 161 -1.46 2.63 9.43
CA GLY A 161 -1.31 4.07 9.59
C GLY A 161 -2.54 4.87 9.26
N HIS A 162 -2.34 6.17 9.06
CA HIS A 162 -3.38 7.09 8.64
C HIS A 162 -2.89 8.02 7.52
N ILE A 163 -3.75 8.24 6.53
CA ILE A 163 -3.52 9.15 5.41
C ILE A 163 -4.66 10.18 5.35
N THR A 164 -4.32 11.45 5.18
CA THR A 164 -5.25 12.57 5.07
C THR A 164 -5.11 13.22 3.70
N ARG A 165 -6.24 13.47 3.01
CA ARG A 165 -6.27 14.32 1.81
C ARG A 165 -6.34 15.79 2.21
N ASN A 166 -5.48 16.63 1.65
CA ASN A 166 -5.47 18.09 1.88
C ASN A 166 -6.08 18.85 0.70
#